data_AF-A0AA88V616-F1
#
_entry.id   AF-A0AA88V616-F1
#
_cell.length_a   1.000
_cell.length_b   1.000
_cell.length_c   1.000
_cell.angle_alpha   90.00
_cell.angle_beta   90.00
_cell.angle_gamma   90.00
#
_symmetry.space_group_name_H-M   'P 1'
#
loop_
_entity.id
_entity.type
_entity.pdbx_description
1 polymer ?
#
loop_
_entity_poly.entity_id
_entity_poly.type
_entity_poly.pdbx_seq_one_letter_code
_entity_poly.pdbx_strand_id
1 'polypeptide(L)'
;MASKTLPARLRDEPRVLSKSKGFGSRRIDIEELKKLSAQRRAPAWTVKRLVSYVMSSGLSTISRTVDDFAKAESEITSEWEARNCAQRVFKNVAKPSAKYIEEEDLLRFLKSEEVYTIFPLFEGAIETGRITKSSFRIWVVHAYIERKALAHSLNDTKTAVHQLHRLASGIVIVIIIVVSLLVLGLATTKVIFLVTSQLLLVGFMFQNTCKTMFESIIFVFVMHPFDVGDRCVIDGAQIFRYIEGKPKYWNPKHSVLVKDIENVDKMKMVLCVLHTMNHQNYGEKAARRSELVFELKKTLENLGIKYHLLPQEVHLTQVHMDARRIPFQS
;
A
#
# COMPACT_ATOMS: atom_id res chain seq x y z
N MET A 1 -85.00 -22.96 -43.28
CA MET A 1 -84.40 -21.85 -44.06
C MET A 1 -82.93 -22.19 -44.26
N ALA A 2 -82.58 -22.82 -45.38
CA ALA A 2 -81.97 -22.18 -46.57
C ALA A 2 -80.59 -21.55 -46.23
N SER A 3 -79.45 -22.24 -46.42
CA SER A 3 -78.74 -22.62 -47.67
C SER A 3 -77.58 -21.65 -47.99
N LYS A 4 -76.52 -22.22 -48.59
CA LYS A 4 -75.42 -21.60 -49.39
C LYS A 4 -74.07 -21.39 -48.65
N THR A 5 -73.12 -22.34 -48.72
CA THR A 5 -72.06 -22.59 -49.76
C THR A 5 -70.83 -21.67 -49.63
N LEU A 6 -69.65 -22.19 -49.21
CA LEU A 6 -68.45 -22.57 -50.01
C LEU A 6 -67.54 -21.35 -50.39
N PRO A 7 -66.33 -21.52 -50.96
CA PRO A 7 -65.14 -22.29 -50.55
C PRO A 7 -63.80 -21.51 -50.75
N ALA A 8 -62.68 -22.25 -50.68
CA ALA A 8 -61.52 -22.18 -51.60
C ALA A 8 -60.21 -21.43 -51.21
N ARG A 9 -59.16 -22.25 -51.14
CA ARG A 9 -57.84 -22.13 -51.80
C ARG A 9 -57.03 -20.83 -51.66
N LEU A 10 -55.92 -20.99 -50.93
CA LEU A 10 -54.53 -20.82 -51.40
C LEU A 10 -54.32 -19.95 -52.65
N ARG A 11 -53.71 -18.77 -52.46
CA ARG A 11 -52.71 -18.21 -53.38
C ARG A 11 -51.80 -17.22 -52.66
N ASP A 12 -50.50 -17.40 -52.91
CA ASP A 12 -49.33 -16.74 -52.33
C ASP A 12 -49.25 -15.23 -52.55
N GLU A 13 -48.65 -14.50 -51.59
CA GLU A 13 -47.79 -13.32 -51.78
C GLU A 13 -47.01 -13.05 -50.45
N PRO A 14 -45.81 -12.45 -50.50
CA PRO A 14 -44.66 -12.87 -49.69
C PRO A 14 -44.64 -12.28 -48.28
N ARG A 15 -44.23 -13.12 -47.31
CA ARG A 15 -43.77 -12.63 -46.00
C ARG A 15 -42.50 -11.81 -46.21
N VAL A 16 -42.64 -10.49 -46.07
CA VAL A 16 -41.53 -9.56 -45.91
C VAL A 16 -40.72 -9.99 -44.69
N LEU A 17 -39.58 -10.65 -44.94
CA LEU A 17 -38.54 -10.84 -43.94
C LEU A 17 -38.11 -9.47 -43.45
N SER A 18 -38.44 -9.14 -42.20
CA SER A 18 -37.87 -7.97 -41.54
C SER A 18 -36.36 -8.18 -41.44
N LYS A 19 -35.61 -7.42 -42.24
CA LYS A 19 -34.14 -7.35 -42.19
C LYS A 19 -33.68 -7.15 -40.74
N SER A 20 -33.08 -8.18 -40.17
CA SER A 20 -32.19 -8.05 -39.02
C SER A 20 -31.06 -7.11 -39.42
N LYS A 21 -31.06 -5.88 -38.88
CA LYS A 21 -29.92 -4.98 -38.96
C LYS A 21 -28.77 -5.64 -38.21
N GLY A 22 -27.83 -6.21 -38.95
CA GLY A 22 -26.53 -6.60 -38.42
C GLY A 22 -25.92 -5.41 -37.68
N PHE A 23 -25.75 -5.57 -36.37
CA PHE A 23 -25.05 -4.60 -35.54
C PHE A 23 -23.56 -4.72 -35.85
N GLY A 24 -23.09 -3.88 -36.78
CA GLY A 24 -21.68 -3.63 -36.95
C GLY A 24 -21.09 -3.07 -35.65
N SER A 25 -19.90 -3.53 -35.30
CA SER A 25 -19.09 -3.05 -34.18
C SER A 25 -19.01 -1.52 -34.19
N ARG A 26 -19.78 -0.86 -33.31
CA ARG A 26 -19.67 0.58 -33.08
C ARG A 26 -18.41 0.81 -32.24
N ARG A 27 -17.36 1.33 -32.88
CA ARG A 27 -16.17 1.83 -32.16
C ARG A 27 -16.61 2.90 -31.15
N ILE A 28 -16.11 2.77 -29.93
CA ILE A 28 -16.37 3.71 -28.84
C ILE A 28 -15.49 4.94 -29.05
N ASP A 29 -16.09 6.13 -29.07
CA ASP A 29 -15.36 7.39 -29.13
C ASP A 29 -14.97 7.82 -27.69
N ILE A 30 -13.69 7.63 -27.37
CA ILE A 30 -13.13 7.87 -26.02
C ILE A 30 -13.18 9.37 -25.65
N GLU A 31 -13.19 10.26 -26.64
CA GLU A 31 -13.31 11.71 -26.45
C GLU A 31 -14.67 12.09 -25.82
N GLU A 32 -15.76 11.43 -26.25
CA GLU A 32 -17.11 11.63 -25.70
C GLU A 32 -17.22 11.14 -24.25
N LEU A 33 -16.56 10.02 -23.91
CA LEU A 33 -16.53 9.49 -22.54
C LEU A 33 -15.75 10.41 -21.57
N LYS A 34 -14.62 10.98 -22.03
CA LYS A 34 -13.88 11.99 -21.25
C LYS A 34 -14.70 13.27 -21.04
N LYS A 35 -15.45 13.70 -22.06
CA LYS A 35 -16.33 14.87 -21.96
C LYS A 35 -17.46 14.68 -20.94
N LEU A 36 -18.02 13.48 -20.87
CA LEU A 36 -19.06 13.13 -19.90
C LEU A 36 -18.52 12.94 -18.47
N SER A 37 -17.28 12.47 -18.31
CA SER A 37 -16.65 12.31 -16.98
C SER A 37 -16.05 13.61 -16.42
N ALA A 38 -15.74 14.59 -17.27
CA ALA A 38 -15.17 15.89 -16.85
C ALA A 38 -16.18 16.83 -16.16
N GLN A 39 -17.47 16.52 -16.13
CA GLN A 39 -18.48 17.32 -15.42
C GLN A 39 -18.41 17.07 -13.90
N ARG A 40 -17.92 18.07 -13.14
CA ARG A 40 -17.71 18.03 -11.68
C ARG A 40 -18.94 17.72 -10.81
N ARG A 41 -20.16 17.83 -11.35
CA ARG A 41 -21.42 17.38 -10.71
C ARG A 41 -22.35 16.80 -11.78
N ALA A 42 -22.17 15.54 -12.11
CA ALA A 42 -23.04 14.86 -13.06
C ALA A 42 -24.42 14.58 -12.44
N PRO A 43 -25.53 14.98 -13.09
CA PRO A 43 -26.86 14.57 -12.67
C PRO A 43 -27.03 13.05 -12.88
N ALA A 44 -27.85 12.40 -12.05
CA ALA A 44 -28.00 10.94 -12.00
C ALA A 44 -28.36 10.28 -13.36
N TRP A 45 -29.04 11.01 -14.25
CA TRP A 45 -29.38 10.53 -15.59
C TRP A 45 -28.15 10.43 -16.51
N THR A 46 -27.16 11.31 -16.36
CA THR A 46 -25.90 11.26 -17.11
C THR A 46 -25.10 10.03 -16.71
N VAL A 47 -25.05 9.72 -15.41
CA VAL A 47 -24.44 8.50 -14.89
C VAL A 47 -25.19 7.26 -15.41
N LYS A 48 -26.52 7.28 -15.41
CA LYS A 48 -27.33 6.17 -15.95
C LYS A 48 -27.12 5.99 -17.45
N ARG A 49 -26.99 7.08 -18.22
CA ARG A 49 -26.66 7.04 -19.65
C ARG A 49 -25.27 6.48 -19.89
N LEU A 50 -24.29 6.91 -19.11
CA LEU A 50 -22.91 6.42 -19.17
C LEU A 50 -22.85 4.91 -18.89
N VAL A 51 -23.51 4.46 -17.82
CA VAL A 51 -23.61 3.03 -17.48
C VAL A 51 -24.30 2.25 -18.59
N SER A 52 -25.41 2.75 -19.14
CA SER A 52 -26.09 2.10 -20.25
C SER A 52 -25.24 2.06 -21.53
N TYR A 53 -24.43 3.10 -21.77
CA TYR A 53 -23.51 3.15 -22.90
C TYR A 53 -22.37 2.14 -22.73
N VAL A 54 -21.77 2.08 -21.53
CA VAL A 54 -20.73 1.11 -21.15
C VAL A 54 -21.25 -0.33 -21.24
N MET A 55 -22.46 -0.59 -20.75
CA MET A 55 -23.08 -1.92 -20.75
C MET A 55 -23.53 -2.37 -22.16
N SER A 56 -24.03 -1.44 -22.99
CA SER A 56 -24.46 -1.75 -24.36
C SER A 56 -23.32 -1.82 -25.37
N SER A 57 -22.19 -1.16 -25.08
CA SER A 57 -21.01 -1.20 -25.94
C SER A 57 -20.19 -2.49 -25.79
N GLY A 58 -20.62 -3.41 -24.91
CA GLY A 58 -19.96 -4.70 -24.75
C GLY A 58 -18.50 -4.55 -24.35
N LEU A 59 -18.21 -3.72 -23.35
CA LEU A 59 -16.88 -3.67 -22.71
C LEU A 59 -16.59 -5.07 -22.18
N SER A 60 -15.88 -5.87 -22.99
CA SER A 60 -15.13 -7.00 -22.48
C SER A 60 -14.20 -6.40 -21.43
N THR A 61 -14.44 -6.73 -20.16
CA THR A 61 -13.49 -6.50 -19.07
C THR A 61 -12.09 -6.82 -19.60
N ILE A 62 -11.06 -6.03 -19.28
CA ILE A 62 -9.67 -6.32 -19.68
C ILE A 62 -9.34 -7.82 -19.47
N SER A 63 -9.92 -8.44 -18.44
CA SER A 63 -9.90 -9.90 -18.19
C SER A 63 -10.30 -10.76 -19.40
N ARG A 64 -11.41 -10.47 -20.11
CA ARG A 64 -11.89 -11.29 -21.24
C ARG A 64 -11.04 -11.12 -22.50
N THR A 65 -10.55 -9.92 -22.79
CA THR A 65 -9.59 -9.71 -23.88
C THR A 65 -8.24 -10.37 -23.58
N VAL A 66 -7.81 -10.35 -22.32
CA VAL A 66 -6.62 -11.07 -21.87
C VAL A 66 -6.84 -12.59 -21.94
N ASP A 67 -8.03 -13.10 -21.61
CA ASP A 67 -8.37 -14.53 -21.69
C ASP A 67 -8.42 -15.03 -23.15
N ASP A 68 -8.92 -14.22 -24.10
CA ASP A 68 -8.95 -14.57 -25.52
C ASP A 68 -7.56 -14.47 -26.19
N PHE A 69 -6.67 -13.58 -25.71
CA PHE A 69 -5.25 -13.58 -26.10
C PHE A 69 -4.46 -14.73 -25.44
N ALA A 70 -4.77 -15.08 -24.20
CA ALA A 70 -4.15 -16.19 -23.45
C ALA A 70 -4.51 -17.57 -24.00
N LYS A 71 -5.62 -17.69 -24.76
CA LYS A 71 -5.98 -18.93 -25.46
C LYS A 71 -5.07 -19.27 -26.64
N ALA A 72 -4.26 -18.32 -27.12
CA ALA A 72 -3.39 -18.52 -28.29
C ALA A 72 -1.89 -18.65 -27.97
N GLU A 73 -1.42 -18.19 -26.80
CA GLU A 73 -0.04 -18.39 -26.35
C GLU A 73 -0.01 -18.80 -24.88
N SER A 74 0.70 -19.90 -24.60
CA SER A 74 0.99 -20.42 -23.27
C SER A 74 1.31 -19.29 -22.27
N GLU A 75 0.57 -19.24 -21.16
CA GLU A 75 0.90 -18.35 -20.04
C GLU A 75 2.38 -18.55 -19.66
N ILE A 76 3.12 -17.47 -19.43
CA ILE A 76 4.55 -17.54 -19.11
C ILE A 76 4.67 -18.16 -17.71
N THR A 77 5.04 -19.44 -17.63
CA THR A 77 5.14 -20.20 -16.37
C THR A 77 6.57 -20.28 -15.83
N SER A 78 7.56 -19.92 -16.65
CA SER A 78 8.97 -20.04 -16.35
C SER A 78 9.77 -18.80 -16.71
N GLU A 79 10.86 -18.57 -15.98
CA GLU A 79 11.83 -17.52 -16.27
C GLU A 79 12.47 -17.71 -17.65
N TRP A 80 12.66 -18.96 -18.09
CA TRP A 80 13.15 -19.27 -19.44
C TRP A 80 12.15 -18.85 -20.53
N GLU A 81 10.86 -19.09 -20.30
CA GLU A 81 9.79 -18.65 -21.21
C GLU A 81 9.70 -17.11 -21.24
N ALA A 82 9.87 -16.45 -20.10
CA ALA A 82 9.94 -14.99 -20.03
C ALA A 82 11.11 -14.43 -20.86
N ARG A 83 12.29 -15.06 -20.77
CA ARG A 83 13.46 -14.70 -21.59
C ARG A 83 13.21 -14.87 -23.08
N ASN A 84 12.58 -15.97 -23.48
CA ASN A 84 12.26 -16.24 -24.88
C ASN A 84 11.18 -15.30 -25.42
N CYS A 85 10.14 -15.04 -24.61
CA CYS A 85 9.11 -14.03 -24.91
C CYS A 85 9.74 -12.66 -25.11
N ALA A 86 10.64 -12.23 -24.21
CA ALA A 86 11.36 -10.96 -24.33
C ALA A 86 12.13 -10.86 -25.66
N GLN A 87 12.77 -11.95 -26.11
CA GLN A 87 13.47 -11.97 -27.39
C GLN A 87 12.52 -11.91 -28.59
N ARG A 88 11.34 -12.52 -28.51
CA ARG A 88 10.31 -12.46 -29.55
C ARG A 88 9.74 -11.05 -29.66
N VAL A 89 9.35 -10.47 -28.53
CA VAL A 89 8.82 -9.09 -28.46
C VAL A 89 9.86 -8.09 -28.96
N PHE A 90 11.12 -8.20 -28.53
CA PHE A 90 12.18 -7.30 -28.98
C PHE A 90 12.36 -7.33 -30.51
N LYS A 91 12.34 -8.51 -31.13
CA LYS A 91 12.47 -8.66 -32.59
C LYS A 91 11.26 -8.13 -33.36
N ASN A 92 10.08 -8.12 -32.76
CA ASN A 92 8.86 -7.62 -33.38
C ASN A 92 8.72 -6.10 -33.24
N VAL A 93 9.24 -5.53 -32.14
CA VAL A 93 9.16 -4.09 -31.86
C VAL A 93 10.28 -3.32 -32.56
N ALA A 94 11.51 -3.84 -32.55
CA ALA A 94 12.64 -3.22 -33.23
C ALA A 94 12.50 -3.33 -34.75
N LYS A 95 12.97 -2.32 -35.49
CA LYS A 95 13.09 -2.37 -36.96
C LYS A 95 13.91 -3.61 -37.40
N PRO A 96 13.62 -4.22 -38.57
CA PRO A 96 14.39 -5.35 -39.08
C PRO A 96 15.89 -5.00 -39.11
N SER A 97 16.72 -5.82 -38.46
CA SER A 97 18.18 -5.61 -38.31
C SER A 97 18.64 -4.55 -37.31
N ALA A 98 17.74 -3.91 -36.56
CA ALA A 98 18.12 -2.93 -35.53
C ALA A 98 18.68 -3.61 -34.26
N LYS A 99 19.71 -2.98 -33.66
CA LYS A 99 20.32 -3.43 -32.39
C LYS A 99 19.63 -2.89 -31.15
N TYR A 100 18.82 -1.84 -31.31
CA TYR A 100 18.18 -1.11 -30.22
C TYR A 100 16.73 -0.81 -30.57
N ILE A 101 15.88 -0.65 -29.55
CA ILE A 101 14.53 -0.10 -29.69
C ILE A 101 14.61 1.40 -29.39
N GLU A 102 14.10 2.21 -30.30
CA GLU A 102 13.98 3.66 -30.14
C GLU A 102 12.58 4.04 -29.64
N GLU A 103 12.43 5.26 -29.10
CA GLU A 103 11.14 5.77 -28.64
C GLU A 103 10.08 5.74 -29.76
N GLU A 104 10.49 6.07 -30.99
CA GLU A 104 9.66 6.02 -32.19
C GLU A 104 9.12 4.62 -32.51
N ASP A 105 9.87 3.58 -32.15
CA ASP A 105 9.46 2.19 -32.39
C ASP A 105 8.38 1.78 -31.38
N LEU A 106 8.44 2.30 -30.14
CA LEU A 106 7.42 2.09 -29.11
C LEU A 106 6.13 2.87 -29.40
N LEU A 107 6.24 4.09 -29.94
CA LEU A 107 5.10 4.95 -30.30
C LEU A 107 4.18 4.33 -31.37
N ARG A 108 4.63 3.29 -32.08
CA ARG A 108 3.80 2.52 -33.03
C ARG A 108 2.79 1.61 -32.33
N PHE A 109 3.08 1.22 -31.09
CA PHE A 109 2.29 0.27 -30.31
C PHE A 109 1.66 0.90 -29.07
N LEU A 110 2.22 1.99 -28.57
CA LEU A 110 1.84 2.66 -27.33
C LEU A 110 1.60 4.16 -27.57
N LYS A 111 0.76 4.76 -26.74
CA LYS A 111 0.53 6.21 -26.78
C LYS A 111 1.73 6.95 -26.19
N SER A 112 1.92 8.20 -26.60
CA SER A 112 3.02 9.03 -26.07
C SER A 112 3.05 9.10 -24.55
N GLU A 113 1.89 9.25 -23.90
CA GLU A 113 1.80 9.23 -22.42
C GLU A 113 2.32 7.93 -21.80
N GLU A 114 2.00 6.77 -22.40
CA GLU A 114 2.43 5.47 -21.91
C GLU A 114 3.93 5.28 -22.11
N VAL A 115 4.47 5.73 -23.26
CA VAL A 115 5.90 5.66 -23.56
C VAL A 115 6.71 6.43 -22.51
N TYR A 116 6.31 7.65 -22.14
CA TYR A 116 7.00 8.41 -21.08
C TYR A 116 7.01 7.70 -19.71
N THR A 117 6.02 6.85 -19.42
CA THR A 117 5.98 6.08 -18.17
C THR A 117 6.82 4.81 -18.21
N ILE A 118 6.89 4.13 -19.35
CA ILE A 118 7.62 2.87 -19.47
C ILE A 118 9.10 3.06 -19.78
N PHE A 119 9.46 4.12 -20.51
CA PHE A 119 10.83 4.35 -20.96
C PHE A 119 11.83 4.46 -19.80
N PRO A 120 11.52 5.12 -18.67
CA PRO A 120 12.36 5.14 -17.48
C PRO A 120 12.57 3.78 -16.80
N LEU A 121 11.70 2.79 -17.06
CA LEU A 121 11.77 1.48 -16.42
C LEU A 121 12.89 0.60 -17.01
N PHE A 122 13.40 0.94 -18.19
CA PHE A 122 14.49 0.21 -18.83
C PHE A 122 15.84 0.76 -18.38
N GLU A 123 16.69 -0.13 -17.88
CA GLU A 123 18.04 0.21 -17.42
C GLU A 123 18.86 0.86 -18.55
N GLY A 124 19.39 2.06 -18.28
CA GLY A 124 20.19 2.85 -19.21
C GLY A 124 19.41 3.58 -20.31
N ALA A 125 18.07 3.48 -20.36
CA ALA A 125 17.29 4.11 -21.42
C ALA A 125 17.22 5.64 -21.31
N ILE A 126 17.18 6.19 -20.09
CA ILE A 126 17.14 7.65 -19.86
C ILE A 126 18.45 8.32 -20.35
N GLU A 127 19.59 7.67 -20.14
CA GLU A 127 20.90 8.21 -20.47
C GLU A 127 21.26 8.04 -21.96
N THR A 128 20.83 6.93 -22.57
CA THR A 128 21.20 6.58 -23.95
C THR A 128 20.12 6.90 -24.97
N GLY A 129 18.88 7.17 -24.53
CA GLY A 129 17.72 7.33 -25.40
C GLY A 129 17.36 6.06 -26.19
N ARG A 130 17.90 4.90 -25.81
CA ARG A 130 17.77 3.64 -26.56
C ARG A 130 17.63 2.46 -25.61
N ILE A 131 16.79 1.49 -25.99
CA ILE A 131 16.60 0.27 -25.20
C ILE A 131 17.39 -0.88 -25.84
N THR A 132 18.34 -1.43 -25.08
CA THR A 132 19.17 -2.56 -25.51
C THR A 132 18.44 -3.89 -25.34
N LYS A 133 18.83 -4.90 -26.13
CA LYS A 133 18.24 -6.25 -26.02
C LYS A 133 18.42 -6.88 -24.64
N SER A 134 19.53 -6.61 -23.96
CA SER A 134 19.79 -7.09 -22.61
C SER A 134 18.91 -6.37 -21.59
N SER A 135 18.82 -5.04 -21.65
CA SER A 135 17.98 -4.22 -20.77
C SER A 135 16.50 -4.61 -20.89
N PHE A 136 16.01 -4.77 -22.12
CA PHE A 136 14.64 -5.24 -22.37
C PHE A 136 14.37 -6.64 -21.79
N ARG A 137 15.32 -7.58 -21.96
CA ARG A 137 15.19 -8.93 -21.41
C ARG A 137 15.18 -8.92 -19.88
N ILE A 138 16.04 -8.14 -19.25
CA ILE A 138 16.10 -8.00 -17.79
C ILE A 138 14.77 -7.45 -17.28
N TRP A 139 14.26 -6.40 -17.91
CA TRP A 139 12.97 -5.80 -17.55
C TRP A 139 11.80 -6.79 -17.64
N VAL A 140 11.68 -7.55 -18.74
CA VAL A 140 10.60 -8.56 -18.88
C VAL A 140 10.71 -9.67 -17.83
N VAL A 141 11.93 -10.13 -17.53
CA VAL A 141 12.15 -11.15 -16.48
C VAL A 141 11.80 -10.59 -15.10
N HIS A 142 12.18 -9.35 -14.81
CA HIS A 142 11.84 -8.69 -13.56
C HIS A 142 10.32 -8.53 -13.40
N ALA A 143 9.63 -8.04 -14.44
CA ALA A 143 8.18 -7.92 -14.45
C ALA A 143 7.47 -9.28 -14.25
N TYR A 144 8.02 -10.36 -14.81
CA TYR A 144 7.53 -11.72 -14.56
C TYR A 144 7.71 -12.16 -13.10
N ILE A 145 8.89 -11.96 -12.52
CA ILE A 145 9.18 -12.30 -11.12
C ILE A 145 8.29 -11.50 -10.18
N GLU A 146 8.12 -10.20 -10.43
CA GLU A 146 7.27 -9.32 -9.64
C GLU A 146 5.81 -9.76 -9.69
N ARG A 147 5.28 -10.10 -10.88
CA ARG A 147 3.93 -10.67 -11.01
C ARG A 147 3.78 -11.96 -10.22
N LYS A 148 4.78 -12.86 -10.25
CA LYS A 148 4.76 -14.11 -9.48
C LYS A 148 4.81 -13.87 -7.98
N ALA A 149 5.62 -12.91 -7.53
CA ALA A 149 5.69 -12.49 -6.13
C ALA A 149 4.34 -11.92 -5.66
N LEU A 150 3.73 -11.03 -6.44
CA LEU A 150 2.40 -10.47 -6.16
C LEU A 150 1.31 -11.56 -6.12
N ALA A 151 1.32 -12.49 -7.07
CA ALA A 151 0.38 -13.61 -7.08
C ALA A 151 0.53 -14.50 -5.84
N HIS A 152 1.78 -14.73 -5.39
CA HIS A 152 2.05 -15.47 -4.16
C HIS A 152 1.53 -14.73 -2.93
N SER A 153 1.84 -13.43 -2.77
CA SER A 153 1.34 -12.61 -1.66
C SER A 153 -0.18 -12.53 -1.62
N LEU A 154 -0.85 -12.43 -2.79
CA LEU A 154 -2.31 -12.47 -2.86
C LEU A 154 -2.86 -13.83 -2.42
N ASN A 155 -2.23 -14.94 -2.81
CA ASN A 155 -2.66 -16.26 -2.38
C ASN A 155 -2.46 -16.48 -0.87
N ASP A 156 -1.38 -15.93 -0.31
CA ASP A 156 -1.12 -15.96 1.14
C ASP A 156 -2.18 -15.17 1.90
N THR A 157 -2.55 -13.97 1.42
CA THR A 157 -3.64 -13.18 2.03
C THR A 157 -4.99 -13.90 1.95
N LYS A 158 -5.28 -14.58 0.82
CA LYS A 158 -6.51 -15.38 0.68
C LYS A 158 -6.54 -16.55 1.67
N THR A 159 -5.40 -17.18 1.91
CA THR A 159 -5.28 -18.27 2.88
C THR A 159 -5.47 -17.78 4.30
N ALA A 160 -4.87 -16.64 4.67
CA ALA A 160 -5.07 -16.00 5.96
C ALA A 160 -6.54 -15.62 6.20
N VAL A 161 -7.20 -15.04 5.18
CA VAL A 161 -8.63 -14.71 5.22
C VAL A 161 -9.48 -15.98 5.41
N HIS A 162 -9.16 -17.06 4.72
CA HIS A 162 -9.86 -18.34 4.89
C HIS A 162 -9.71 -18.90 6.32
N GLN A 163 -8.51 -18.81 6.91
CA GLN A 163 -8.28 -19.21 8.29
C GLN A 163 -9.08 -18.36 9.28
N LEU A 164 -9.12 -17.04 9.08
CA LEU A 164 -9.94 -16.14 9.89
C LEU A 164 -11.43 -16.46 9.77
N HIS A 165 -11.90 -16.72 8.56
CA HIS A 165 -13.29 -17.13 8.32
C HIS A 165 -13.62 -18.43 9.06
N ARG A 166 -12.70 -19.41 9.05
CA ARG A 166 -12.85 -20.66 9.81
C ARG A 166 -12.97 -20.43 11.32
N LEU A 167 -12.15 -19.54 11.89
CA LEU A 167 -12.22 -19.17 13.30
C LEU A 167 -13.54 -18.45 13.63
N ALA A 168 -13.92 -17.45 12.83
CA ALA A 168 -15.15 -16.69 13.00
C ALA A 168 -16.39 -17.60 12.91
N SER A 169 -16.40 -18.53 11.94
CA SER A 169 -17.47 -19.53 11.81
C SER A 169 -17.57 -20.42 13.06
N GLY A 170 -16.44 -20.80 13.68
CA GLY A 170 -16.44 -21.53 14.94
C GLY A 170 -17.11 -20.77 16.07
N ILE A 171 -16.80 -19.47 16.22
CA ILE A 171 -17.42 -18.60 17.23
C ILE A 171 -18.93 -18.49 17.01
N VAL A 172 -19.37 -18.29 15.76
CA VAL A 172 -20.79 -18.21 15.41
C VAL A 172 -21.52 -19.51 15.73
N ILE A 173 -20.92 -20.67 15.46
CA ILE A 173 -21.50 -21.98 15.82
C ILE A 173 -21.69 -22.10 17.34
N VAL A 174 -20.71 -21.68 18.15
CA VAL A 174 -20.84 -21.67 19.62
C VAL A 174 -22.00 -20.78 20.06
N ILE A 175 -22.15 -19.58 19.48
CA ILE A 175 -23.28 -18.69 19.77
C ILE A 175 -24.61 -19.35 19.39
N ILE A 176 -24.70 -19.97 18.21
CA ILE A 176 -25.90 -20.69 17.77
C ILE A 176 -26.25 -21.82 18.74
N ILE A 177 -25.29 -22.59 19.22
CA ILE A 177 -25.51 -23.65 20.23
C ILE A 177 -26.07 -23.06 21.52
N VAL A 178 -25.48 -21.97 22.02
CA VAL A 178 -25.95 -21.30 23.25
C VAL A 178 -27.38 -20.79 23.08
N VAL A 179 -27.69 -20.12 21.97
CA VAL A 179 -29.04 -19.62 21.66
C VAL A 179 -30.02 -20.77 21.46
N SER A 180 -29.62 -21.86 20.81
CA SER A 180 -30.47 -23.03 20.60
C SER A 180 -30.82 -23.70 21.94
N LEU A 181 -29.85 -23.84 22.85
CA LEU A 181 -30.07 -24.36 24.20
C LEU A 181 -31.01 -23.47 25.03
N LEU A 182 -30.94 -22.14 24.84
CA LEU A 182 -31.86 -21.17 25.44
C LEU A 182 -33.29 -21.37 24.92
N VAL A 183 -33.48 -21.50 23.60
CA VAL A 183 -34.80 -21.65 22.97
C VAL A 183 -35.45 -23.02 23.26
N LEU A 184 -34.66 -24.09 23.36
CA LEU A 184 -35.12 -25.44 23.67
C LEU A 184 -35.62 -25.62 25.12
N GLY A 185 -35.57 -24.56 25.95
CA GLY A 185 -35.99 -24.64 27.36
C GLY A 185 -35.06 -25.49 28.24
N LEU A 186 -33.95 -26.00 27.69
CA LEU A 186 -32.90 -26.71 28.43
C LEU A 186 -31.99 -25.75 29.22
N ALA A 187 -32.19 -24.44 29.07
CA ALA A 187 -31.52 -23.37 29.82
C ALA A 187 -31.94 -23.35 31.29
N THR A 188 -31.55 -24.40 31.99
CA THR A 188 -31.53 -24.46 33.45
C THR A 188 -30.52 -23.42 33.94
N THR A 189 -30.78 -22.79 35.08
CA THR A 189 -29.85 -21.86 35.75
C THR A 189 -28.42 -22.37 35.83
N LYS A 190 -28.24 -23.69 35.96
CA LYS A 190 -26.96 -24.41 35.97
C LYS A 190 -26.18 -24.27 34.64
N VAL A 191 -26.85 -24.35 33.49
CA VAL A 191 -26.21 -24.28 32.16
C VAL A 191 -25.80 -22.85 31.82
N ILE A 192 -26.66 -21.87 32.14
CA ILE A 192 -26.32 -20.45 31.99
C ILE A 192 -25.11 -20.12 32.87
N PHE A 193 -25.11 -20.57 34.13
CA PHE A 193 -23.99 -20.34 35.04
C PHE A 193 -22.68 -20.94 34.51
N LEU A 194 -22.71 -22.17 33.96
CA LEU A 194 -21.55 -22.80 33.33
C LEU A 194 -21.04 -22.00 32.13
N VAL A 195 -21.91 -21.58 31.21
CA VAL A 195 -21.48 -20.82 30.03
C VAL A 195 -20.91 -19.46 30.42
N THR A 196 -21.58 -18.77 31.36
CA THR A 196 -21.13 -17.46 31.84
C THR A 196 -19.78 -17.56 32.54
N SER A 197 -19.53 -18.61 33.33
CA SER A 197 -18.23 -18.80 33.97
C SER A 197 -17.11 -19.03 32.96
N GLN A 198 -17.35 -19.81 31.88
CA GLN A 198 -16.35 -20.03 30.83
C GLN A 198 -16.08 -18.76 30.02
N LEU A 199 -17.11 -17.97 29.70
CA LEU A 199 -16.95 -16.69 29.00
C LEU A 199 -16.14 -15.68 29.82
N LEU A 200 -16.31 -15.67 31.15
CA LEU A 200 -15.49 -14.83 32.03
C LEU A 200 -14.00 -15.23 32.01
N LEU A 201 -13.69 -16.53 32.00
CA LEU A 201 -12.30 -17.01 31.90
C LEU A 201 -11.66 -16.58 30.58
N VAL A 202 -12.36 -16.78 29.46
CA VAL A 202 -11.90 -16.34 28.13
C VAL A 202 -11.73 -14.81 28.11
N GLY A 203 -12.71 -14.07 28.62
CA GLY A 203 -12.64 -12.61 28.73
C GLY A 203 -11.42 -12.12 29.51
N PHE A 204 -11.11 -12.76 30.64
CA PHE A 204 -9.93 -12.42 31.45
C PHE A 204 -8.61 -12.72 30.72
N MET A 205 -8.53 -13.85 30.01
CA MET A 205 -7.34 -14.21 29.23
C MET A 205 -7.05 -13.19 28.11
N PHE A 206 -8.09 -12.71 27.43
CA PHE A 206 -7.97 -11.78 26.31
C PHE A 206 -8.10 -10.29 26.69
N GLN A 207 -8.34 -9.97 27.96
CA GLN A 207 -8.54 -8.60 28.43
C GLN A 207 -7.36 -7.70 28.08
N ASN A 208 -6.13 -8.17 28.34
CA ASN A 208 -4.93 -7.39 28.04
C ASN A 208 -4.75 -7.19 26.53
N THR A 209 -5.00 -8.23 25.74
CA THR A 209 -4.93 -8.15 24.26
C THR A 209 -5.95 -7.17 23.70
N CYS A 210 -7.20 -7.23 24.17
CA CYS A 210 -8.25 -6.31 23.73
C CYS A 210 -7.90 -4.87 24.10
N LYS A 211 -7.42 -4.65 25.33
CA LYS A 211 -6.97 -3.32 25.79
C LYS A 211 -5.90 -2.74 24.86
N THR A 212 -4.81 -3.48 24.63
CA THR A 212 -3.71 -3.02 23.76
C THR A 212 -4.18 -2.80 22.31
N MET A 213 -5.07 -3.65 21.80
CA MET A 213 -5.64 -3.50 20.46
C MET A 213 -6.46 -2.23 20.33
N PHE A 214 -7.36 -1.95 21.28
CA PHE A 214 -8.16 -0.73 21.28
C PHE A 214 -7.31 0.53 21.47
N GLU A 215 -6.31 0.51 22.38
CA GLU A 215 -5.35 1.59 22.54
C GLU A 215 -4.60 1.88 21.23
N SER A 216 -4.16 0.83 20.53
CA SER A 216 -3.48 0.96 19.23
C SER A 216 -4.40 1.52 18.14
N ILE A 217 -5.66 1.07 18.06
CA ILE A 217 -6.63 1.59 17.07
C ILE A 217 -6.95 3.06 17.33
N ILE A 218 -7.18 3.44 18.58
CA ILE A 218 -7.44 4.83 18.96
C ILE A 218 -6.22 5.70 18.63
N PHE A 219 -5.02 5.19 18.88
CA PHE A 219 -3.78 5.87 18.53
C PHE A 219 -3.63 6.07 17.00
N VAL A 220 -3.89 5.03 16.21
CA VAL A 220 -3.72 5.05 14.74
C VAL A 220 -4.86 5.73 13.97
N PHE A 221 -6.07 5.83 14.52
CA PHE A 221 -7.21 6.38 13.74
C PHE A 221 -7.90 7.58 14.37
N VAL A 222 -7.77 7.77 15.69
CA VAL A 222 -8.60 8.75 16.41
C VAL A 222 -7.78 9.92 16.93
N MET A 223 -6.67 9.66 17.61
CA MET A 223 -5.99 10.70 18.38
C MET A 223 -5.07 11.60 17.55
N HIS A 224 -4.69 11.21 16.32
CA HIS A 224 -3.64 11.83 15.46
C HIS A 224 -3.25 13.28 15.82
N PRO A 225 -2.36 13.49 16.80
CA PRO A 225 -1.82 14.82 17.06
C PRO A 225 -0.59 15.09 16.17
N PHE A 226 0.14 14.03 15.77
CA PHE A 226 1.30 14.02 14.88
C PHE A 226 1.39 12.67 14.15
N ASP A 227 1.72 12.69 12.86
CA ASP A 227 2.03 11.51 12.04
C ASP A 227 3.54 11.29 11.92
N VAL A 228 3.95 10.04 11.70
CA VAL A 228 5.35 9.72 11.43
C VAL A 228 5.77 10.42 10.13
N GLY A 229 6.76 11.31 10.23
CA GLY A 229 7.21 12.16 9.13
C GLY A 229 6.79 13.64 9.25
N ASP A 230 5.97 13.99 10.24
CA ASP A 230 5.60 15.37 10.48
C ASP A 230 6.81 16.24 10.86
N ARG A 231 6.81 17.46 10.32
CA ARG A 231 7.77 18.50 10.68
C ARG A 231 7.24 19.25 11.89
N CYS A 232 7.76 18.94 13.06
CA CYS A 232 7.38 19.64 14.29
C CYS A 232 8.19 20.92 14.45
N VAL A 233 7.51 21.99 14.87
CA VAL A 233 8.14 23.23 15.30
C VAL A 233 8.07 23.23 16.83
N ILE A 234 9.20 22.98 17.49
CA ILE A 234 9.32 23.10 18.95
C ILE A 234 9.36 24.60 19.25
N ASP A 235 8.41 25.06 20.07
CA ASP A 235 8.05 26.47 20.31
C ASP A 235 9.18 27.46 19.98
N GLY A 236 9.00 28.11 18.83
CA GLY A 236 10.03 28.43 17.84
C GLY A 236 11.03 29.54 18.17
N ALA A 237 11.48 29.65 19.41
CA ALA A 237 12.39 30.71 19.82
C ALA A 237 13.73 30.20 20.36
N GLN A 238 13.81 29.14 21.16
CA GLN A 238 15.06 28.86 21.88
C GLN A 238 16.08 28.08 21.04
N ILE A 239 15.69 26.92 20.50
CA ILE A 239 16.61 26.09 19.73
C ILE A 239 16.95 26.73 18.37
N PHE A 240 15.99 27.41 17.75
CA PHE A 240 16.21 28.13 16.49
C PHE A 240 17.13 29.34 16.69
N ARG A 241 16.94 30.15 17.75
CA ARG A 241 17.88 31.24 18.07
C ARG A 241 19.28 30.74 18.38
N TYR A 242 19.42 29.56 19.02
CA TYR A 242 20.75 29.00 19.27
C TYR A 242 21.48 28.62 17.97
N ILE A 243 20.78 27.98 17.04
CA ILE A 243 21.33 27.56 15.74
C ILE A 243 21.63 28.79 14.87
N GLU A 244 20.68 29.71 14.75
CA GLU A 244 20.82 30.95 13.96
C GLU A 244 21.84 31.92 14.58
N GLY A 245 21.99 31.93 15.90
CA GLY A 245 22.97 32.74 16.62
C GLY A 245 24.42 32.28 16.44
N LYS A 246 24.65 31.11 15.84
CA LYS A 246 25.99 30.57 15.56
C LYS A 246 26.14 30.14 14.08
N PRO A 247 26.02 31.07 13.11
CA PRO A 247 26.07 30.75 11.67
C PRO A 247 27.44 30.21 11.22
N LYS A 248 28.50 30.51 11.99
CA LYS A 248 29.85 29.95 11.80
C LYS A 248 29.89 28.43 11.99
N TYR A 249 29.03 27.88 12.85
CA TYR A 249 29.03 26.47 13.21
C TYR A 249 27.90 25.69 12.52
N TRP A 250 26.74 26.31 12.36
CA TRP A 250 25.53 25.68 11.87
C TRP A 250 24.97 26.39 10.64
N ASN A 251 24.47 25.59 9.71
CA ASN A 251 23.69 26.10 8.59
C ASN A 251 22.31 26.52 9.12
N PRO A 252 21.73 27.62 8.62
CA PRO A 252 20.39 28.05 9.02
C PRO A 252 19.30 27.04 8.61
N LYS A 253 19.55 26.16 7.63
CA LYS A 253 18.63 25.07 7.31
C LYS A 253 18.72 23.95 8.36
N HIS A 254 17.68 23.84 9.17
CA HIS A 254 17.50 22.79 10.16
C HIS A 254 16.05 22.29 10.13
N SER A 255 15.82 21.06 10.59
CA SER A 255 14.47 20.49 10.66
C SER A 255 14.34 19.54 11.85
N VAL A 256 13.23 19.60 12.55
CA VAL A 256 12.83 18.60 13.55
C VAL A 256 11.76 17.73 12.94
N LEU A 257 11.97 16.42 12.98
CA LEU A 257 11.10 15.42 12.38
C LEU A 257 10.66 14.41 13.44
N VAL A 258 9.39 14.04 13.43
CA VAL A 258 8.93 12.86 14.17
C VAL A 258 9.37 11.62 13.41
N LYS A 259 10.27 10.84 14.00
CA LYS A 259 10.79 9.61 13.39
C LYS A 259 9.91 8.42 13.72
N ASP A 260 9.41 8.35 14.95
CA ASP A 260 8.67 7.20 15.46
C ASP A 260 7.85 7.64 16.67
N ILE A 261 6.67 7.06 16.86
CA ILE A 261 5.85 7.27 18.05
C ILE A 261 5.68 5.91 18.69
N GLU A 262 6.34 5.70 19.83
CA GLU A 262 6.31 4.41 20.49
C GLU A 262 4.94 4.18 21.15
N ASN A 263 4.45 5.17 21.88
CA ASN A 263 3.19 5.14 22.62
C ASN A 263 2.62 6.56 22.78
N VAL A 264 1.45 6.69 23.41
CA VAL A 264 0.79 7.98 23.71
C VAL A 264 1.69 8.94 24.50
N ASP A 265 2.64 8.43 25.29
CA ASP A 265 3.54 9.20 26.16
C ASP A 265 5.00 9.28 25.66
N LYS A 266 5.36 8.58 24.58
CA LYS A 266 6.74 8.45 24.11
C LYS A 266 6.85 8.61 22.60
N MET A 267 7.67 9.58 22.19
CA MET A 267 7.93 9.90 20.79
C MET A 267 9.43 10.06 20.53
N LYS A 268 9.92 9.49 19.42
CA LYS A 268 11.28 9.71 18.91
C LYS A 268 11.26 10.85 17.90
N MET A 269 11.99 11.91 18.21
CA MET A 269 12.24 13.01 17.30
C MET A 269 13.69 13.01 16.82
N VAL A 270 13.91 13.53 15.61
CA VAL A 270 15.24 13.74 15.05
C VAL A 270 15.40 15.22 14.73
N LEU A 271 16.42 15.85 15.33
CA LEU A 271 16.89 17.16 14.94
C LEU A 271 17.98 17.00 13.87
N CYS A 272 17.68 17.40 12.64
CA CYS A 272 18.63 17.47 11.55
C CYS A 272 19.23 18.87 11.49
N VAL A 273 20.53 18.96 11.72
CA VAL A 273 21.33 20.18 11.59
C VAL A 273 22.51 19.93 10.67
N LEU A 274 22.79 20.88 9.78
CA LEU A 274 23.94 20.84 8.90
C LEU A 274 25.05 21.73 9.49
N HIS A 275 26.29 21.26 9.42
CA HIS A 275 27.44 22.08 9.82
C HIS A 275 27.88 22.97 8.65
N THR A 276 28.26 24.21 8.95
CA THR A 276 28.80 25.14 7.93
C THR A 276 30.30 24.92 7.67
N MET A 277 31.03 24.35 8.63
CA MET A 277 32.49 24.23 8.60
C MET A 277 32.98 22.77 8.43
N ASN A 278 34.17 22.62 7.85
CA ASN A 278 34.77 21.35 7.44
C ASN A 278 34.90 20.30 8.58
N HIS A 279 34.70 19.03 8.23
CA HIS A 279 34.50 17.90 9.15
C HIS A 279 35.78 17.18 9.63
N GLN A 280 36.96 17.75 9.37
CA GLN A 280 38.23 17.04 9.61
C GLN A 280 38.65 16.97 11.09
N ASN A 281 38.15 17.85 11.97
CA ASN A 281 38.39 17.76 13.41
C ASN A 281 37.21 17.10 14.14
N TYR A 282 37.36 15.81 14.45
CA TYR A 282 36.34 15.01 15.12
C TYR A 282 36.06 15.48 16.56
N GLY A 283 37.09 15.95 17.28
CA GLY A 283 36.96 16.41 18.68
C GLY A 283 36.09 17.65 18.80
N GLU A 284 36.33 18.66 17.96
CA GLU A 284 35.51 19.86 17.92
C GLU A 284 34.08 19.58 17.45
N LYS A 285 33.90 18.65 16.50
CA LYS A 285 32.57 18.20 16.06
C LYS A 285 31.77 17.58 17.20
N ALA A 286 32.40 16.70 17.98
CA ALA A 286 31.78 16.06 19.13
C ALA A 286 31.41 17.08 20.22
N ALA A 287 32.31 18.01 20.54
CA ALA A 287 32.06 19.07 21.52
C ALA A 287 30.86 19.94 21.13
N ARG A 288 30.79 20.39 19.86
CA ARG A 288 29.65 21.17 19.34
C ARG A 288 28.33 20.39 19.39
N ARG A 289 28.35 19.10 19.08
CA ARG A 289 27.17 18.23 19.16
C ARG A 289 26.68 18.12 20.61
N SER A 290 27.58 17.91 21.55
CA SER A 290 27.24 17.84 22.98
C SER A 290 26.63 19.13 23.50
N GLU A 291 27.17 20.28 23.07
CA GLU A 291 26.63 21.60 23.43
C GLU A 291 25.20 21.80 22.88
N LEU A 292 24.97 21.44 21.61
CA LEU A 292 23.64 21.49 21.00
C LEU A 292 22.64 20.58 21.71
N VAL A 293 23.06 19.37 22.10
CA VAL A 293 22.22 18.42 22.85
C VAL A 293 21.86 18.96 24.23
N PHE A 294 22.79 19.68 24.89
CA PHE A 294 22.53 20.29 26.18
C PHE A 294 21.49 21.42 26.10
N GLU A 295 21.60 22.30 25.10
CA GLU A 295 20.62 23.36 24.87
C GLU A 295 19.24 22.81 24.46
N LEU A 296 19.22 21.74 23.67
CA LEU A 296 17.99 21.02 23.33
C LEU A 296 17.34 20.44 24.60
N LYS A 297 18.13 19.80 25.47
CA LYS A 297 17.63 19.25 26.75
C LYS A 297 17.00 20.35 27.61
N LYS A 298 17.68 21.48 27.78
CA LYS A 298 17.19 22.62 28.55
C LYS A 298 15.88 23.17 27.99
N THR A 299 15.77 23.27 26.66
CA THR A 299 14.55 23.72 25.98
C THR A 299 13.39 22.76 26.23
N LEU A 300 13.62 21.45 26.14
CA LEU A 300 12.60 20.43 26.37
C LEU A 300 12.16 20.38 27.84
N GLU A 301 13.10 20.51 28.79
CA GLU A 301 12.78 20.58 30.23
C GLU A 301 11.92 21.80 30.56
N ASN A 302 12.20 22.96 29.96
CA ASN A 302 11.38 24.17 30.11
C ASN A 302 9.94 23.99 29.61
N LEU A 303 9.74 23.16 28.58
CA LEU A 303 8.42 22.82 28.04
C LEU A 303 7.72 21.71 28.84
N GLY A 304 8.32 21.23 29.94
CA GLY A 304 7.79 20.14 30.75
C GLY A 304 7.96 18.75 30.13
N ILE A 305 8.74 18.63 29.05
CA ILE A 305 9.02 17.36 28.37
C ILE A 305 10.19 16.68 29.08
N LYS A 306 9.90 15.62 29.84
CA LYS A 306 10.92 14.88 30.62
C LYS A 306 11.71 13.91 29.74
N TYR A 307 13.02 14.09 29.68
CA TYR A 307 13.95 13.15 29.05
C TYR A 307 14.29 12.00 30.01
N HIS A 308 14.11 10.75 29.58
CA HIS A 308 14.55 9.58 30.32
C HIS A 308 15.85 9.04 29.70
N LEU A 309 16.91 8.92 30.50
CA LEU A 309 18.14 8.27 30.07
C LEU A 309 17.88 6.76 29.87
N LEU A 310 18.59 6.15 28.92
CA LEU A 310 18.61 4.70 28.78
C LEU A 310 19.09 4.10 30.12
N PRO A 311 18.41 3.07 30.67
CA PRO A 311 18.88 2.38 31.86
C PRO A 311 20.28 1.83 31.59
N GLN A 312 21.26 2.23 32.40
CA GLN A 312 22.63 1.72 32.29
C GLN A 312 22.83 0.68 33.39
N GLU A 313 23.14 -0.56 33.01
CA GLU A 313 23.51 -1.59 33.97
C GLU A 313 24.89 -1.27 34.56
N VAL A 314 24.94 -1.08 35.88
CA VAL A 314 26.18 -0.85 36.61
C VAL A 314 26.56 -2.14 37.32
N HIS A 315 27.62 -2.79 36.85
CA HIS A 315 28.23 -3.90 37.59
C HIS A 315 29.12 -3.33 38.70
N LEU A 316 28.64 -3.44 39.94
CA LEU A 316 29.44 -3.11 41.12
C LEU A 316 30.38 -4.29 41.43
N THR A 317 31.62 -4.22 40.95
CA THR A 317 32.68 -5.09 41.47
C THR A 317 33.14 -4.53 42.81
N GLN A 318 32.90 -5.25 43.91
CA GLN A 318 33.51 -4.92 45.19
C GLN A 318 35.02 -5.05 45.05
N VAL A 319 35.72 -3.91 44.99
CA VAL A 319 37.17 -3.86 45.14
C VAL A 319 37.47 -4.09 46.61
N HIS A 320 37.97 -5.28 46.95
CA HIS A 320 38.53 -5.56 48.27
C HIS A 320 39.79 -4.70 48.44
N MET A 321 39.66 -3.56 49.11
CA MET A 321 40.79 -2.74 49.53
C MET A 321 41.45 -3.42 50.73
N ASP A 322 42.48 -4.23 50.47
CA ASP A 322 43.39 -4.71 51.50
C ASP A 322 43.99 -3.50 52.24
N ALA A 323 43.68 -3.42 53.53
CA ALA A 323 44.11 -2.36 54.43
C ALA A 323 45.64 -2.37 54.61
N ARG A 324 46.38 -1.70 53.70
CA ARG A 324 47.75 -1.30 53.96
C ARG A 324 47.74 -0.06 54.84
N ARG A 325 48.02 -0.27 56.12
CA ARG A 325 48.29 0.76 57.14
C ARG A 325 49.35 1.74 56.61
N ILE A 326 49.00 3.01 56.53
CA ILE A 326 49.96 4.11 56.41
C ILE A 326 50.26 4.58 57.85
N PRO A 327 51.52 4.55 58.33
CA PRO A 327 51.84 5.05 59.65
C PRO A 327 51.91 6.59 59.62
N PHE A 328 51.13 7.24 60.47
CA PHE A 328 51.32 8.65 60.81
C PHE A 328 52.53 8.76 61.75
N GLN A 329 53.55 9.54 61.36
CA GLN A 329 54.55 10.06 62.30
C GLN A 329 54.04 11.39 62.88
N SER A 330 54.18 11.49 64.20
CA SER A 330 53.79 12.60 65.09
C SER A 330 54.56 13.89 64.86
#